data_AF-A0A2G2G8L5-F1
#
_entry.id   AF-A0A2G2G8L5-F1
#
_cell.length_a   1.000
_cell.length_b   1.000
_cell.length_c   1.000
_cell.angle_alpha   90.00
_cell.angle_beta   90.00
_cell.angle_gamma   90.00
#
_symmetry.space_group_name_H-M   'P 1'
#
loop_
_entity.id
_entity.type
_entity.pdbx_description
1 polymer ?
#
loop_
_entity_poly.entity_id
_entity_poly.type
_entity_poly.pdbx_seq_one_letter_code
_entity_poly.pdbx_strand_id
1 'polypeptide(L)'
;MPLARAAEYGFINARCHSMRSKLISYERLTELASSQSIGELYSSLEETPYAPFISSVSAQGIHQGLSKAFAFERNKIIRGLKKSNQEIFKLFFEKKYALLDEKTKHIRESRPEDTFCNIDKEYIILLKKSLLQLPPKEQGQLKKIMGSYFDLLNLYNLVKFRLLYNHSIEETLSYMFPYTHNFNIDELSLLCHLKSLKQLSIKMEPILGKRFDSYESFRSVLYAYHKKQLLAVWSSYPFSISIPFSLLRLIEIEISDLRSITAGVSFDINKNEIIQMIVGG
;
A
#
# COMPACT_ATOMS: atom_id res chain seq x y z
N MET A 1 4.74 -22.27 22.93
CA MET A 1 3.95 -21.89 24.12
C MET A 1 3.33 -20.52 23.91
N PRO A 2 2.03 -20.32 24.20
CA PRO A 2 1.33 -19.04 24.06
C PRO A 2 1.95 -17.90 24.89
N LEU A 3 2.47 -18.21 26.08
CA LEU A 3 3.08 -17.25 27.02
C LEU A 3 4.34 -16.56 26.46
N ALA A 4 5.23 -17.31 25.80
CA ALA A 4 6.43 -16.72 25.19
C ALA A 4 6.08 -15.73 24.06
N ARG A 5 5.03 -16.01 23.28
CA ARG A 5 4.55 -15.10 22.24
C ARG A 5 3.80 -13.90 22.79
N ALA A 6 3.06 -14.07 23.88
CA ALA A 6 2.44 -12.96 24.58
C ALA A 6 3.50 -12.01 25.15
N ALA A 7 4.61 -12.53 25.68
CA ALA A 7 5.75 -11.73 26.11
C ALA A 7 6.44 -11.01 24.94
N GLU A 8 6.60 -11.68 23.79
CA GLU A 8 7.26 -11.10 22.60
C GLU A 8 6.41 -10.04 21.88
N TYR A 9 5.11 -10.31 21.69
CA TYR A 9 4.23 -9.48 20.85
C TYR A 9 3.16 -8.70 21.60
N GLY A 10 2.90 -9.01 22.88
CA GLY A 10 1.75 -8.46 23.61
C GLY A 10 1.75 -6.94 23.66
N PHE A 11 2.88 -6.34 24.04
CA PHE A 11 3.02 -4.88 24.11
C PHE A 11 2.83 -4.21 22.74
N ILE A 12 3.54 -4.70 21.71
CA ILE A 12 3.49 -4.10 20.38
C ILE A 12 2.12 -4.28 19.73
N ASN A 13 1.47 -5.42 19.90
CA ASN A 13 0.15 -5.66 19.32
C ASN A 13 -0.93 -4.86 20.03
N ALA A 14 -0.90 -4.76 21.36
CA ALA A 14 -1.80 -3.88 22.11
C ALA A 14 -1.67 -2.41 21.66
N ARG A 15 -0.43 -1.95 21.45
CA ARG A 15 -0.15 -0.65 20.84
C ARG A 15 -0.77 -0.53 19.45
N CYS A 16 -0.61 -1.55 18.61
CA CYS A 16 -1.17 -1.55 17.26
C CYS A 16 -2.71 -1.46 17.28
N HIS A 17 -3.39 -2.13 18.22
CA HIS A 17 -4.83 -2.00 18.39
C HIS A 17 -5.25 -0.57 18.76
N SER A 18 -4.53 0.08 19.68
CA SER A 18 -4.77 1.48 20.05
C SER A 18 -4.50 2.46 18.91
N MET A 19 -3.50 2.18 18.07
CA MET A 19 -3.23 3.00 16.87
C MET A 19 -4.29 2.77 15.80
N ARG A 20 -4.73 1.53 15.60
CA ARG A 20 -5.78 1.19 14.64
C ARG A 20 -7.09 1.93 14.93
N SER A 21 -7.46 2.09 16.21
CA SER A 21 -8.69 2.81 16.58
C SER A 21 -8.62 4.32 16.30
N LYS A 22 -7.44 4.85 15.94
CA LYS A 22 -7.23 6.26 15.61
C LYS A 22 -7.10 6.49 14.09
N LEU A 23 -7.18 5.43 13.29
CA LEU A 23 -7.27 5.56 11.83
C LEU A 23 -8.53 6.34 11.49
N ILE A 24 -8.42 7.20 10.48
CA ILE A 24 -9.49 8.06 10.00
C ILE A 24 -10.54 7.19 9.31
N SER A 25 -11.80 7.35 9.72
CA SER A 25 -12.91 6.64 9.11
C SER A 25 -13.20 7.16 7.70
N TYR A 26 -13.91 6.37 6.89
CA TYR A 26 -14.29 6.82 5.55
C TYR A 26 -15.18 8.06 5.60
N GLU A 27 -16.11 8.14 6.57
CA GLU A 27 -16.95 9.33 6.79
C GLU A 27 -16.08 10.56 7.01
N ARG A 28 -15.08 10.47 7.90
CA ARG A 28 -14.16 11.58 8.17
C ARG A 28 -13.29 11.92 6.95
N LEU A 29 -12.87 10.95 6.14
CA LEU A 29 -12.19 11.23 4.87
C LEU A 29 -13.09 12.01 3.90
N THR A 30 -14.38 11.69 3.83
CA THR A 30 -15.33 12.43 2.99
C THR A 30 -15.62 13.84 3.51
N GLU A 31 -15.60 14.06 4.82
CA GLU A 31 -15.64 15.39 5.44
C GLU A 31 -14.41 16.19 5.02
N LEU A 32 -13.19 15.63 5.16
CA LEU A 32 -11.95 16.29 4.76
C LEU A 32 -11.94 16.64 3.26
N ALA A 33 -12.44 15.75 2.41
CA ALA A 33 -12.61 15.99 0.97
C ALA A 33 -13.61 17.11 0.63
N SER A 34 -14.42 17.56 1.60
CA SER A 34 -15.37 18.66 1.43
C SER A 34 -14.77 20.04 1.72
N SER A 35 -13.51 20.09 2.18
CA SER A 35 -12.84 21.35 2.50
C SER A 35 -12.74 22.26 1.27
N GLN A 36 -13.12 23.53 1.42
CA GLN A 36 -13.12 24.52 0.33
C GLN A 36 -11.74 25.15 0.11
N SER A 37 -10.83 24.98 1.05
CA SER A 37 -9.47 25.54 0.95
C SER A 37 -8.46 24.72 1.73
N ILE A 38 -7.18 24.93 1.44
CA ILE A 38 -6.08 24.33 2.21
C ILE A 38 -6.08 24.79 3.67
N GLY A 39 -6.57 26.00 3.96
CA GLY A 39 -6.73 26.49 5.33
C GLY A 39 -7.77 25.68 6.11
N GLU A 40 -8.94 25.45 5.52
CA GLU A 40 -10.00 24.63 6.12
C GLU A 40 -9.58 23.16 6.28
N LEU A 41 -8.90 22.61 5.27
CA LEU A 41 -8.35 21.26 5.34
C LEU A 41 -7.31 21.15 6.46
N TYR A 42 -6.42 22.13 6.58
CA TYR A 42 -5.43 22.18 7.65
C TYR A 42 -6.10 22.16 9.03
N SER A 43 -7.07 23.05 9.27
CA SER A 43 -7.81 23.09 10.54
C SER A 43 -8.54 21.78 10.83
N SER A 44 -9.13 21.15 9.83
CA SER A 44 -9.78 19.84 9.99
C SER A 44 -8.79 18.71 10.30
N LEU A 45 -7.55 18.81 9.81
CA LEU A 45 -6.45 17.88 10.12
C LEU A 45 -5.87 18.11 11.53
N GLU A 46 -6.08 19.27 12.15
CA GLU A 46 -5.63 19.52 13.53
C GLU A 46 -6.33 18.62 14.56
N GLU A 47 -7.54 18.15 14.23
CA GLU A 47 -8.30 17.19 15.05
C GLU A 47 -7.83 15.73 14.87
N THR A 48 -6.86 15.48 13.99
CA THR A 48 -6.38 14.14 13.67
C THR A 48 -5.04 13.83 14.34
N PRO A 49 -4.61 12.56 14.41
CA PRO A 49 -3.27 12.20 14.91
C PRO A 49 -2.10 12.81 14.13
N TYR A 50 -2.35 13.41 12.96
CA TYR A 50 -1.34 14.01 12.09
C TYR A 50 -0.97 15.43 12.47
N ALA A 51 -1.81 16.13 13.24
CA ALA A 51 -1.62 17.53 13.62
C ALA A 51 -0.20 17.87 14.12
N PRO A 52 0.43 17.08 15.02
CA PRO A 52 1.75 17.41 15.56
C PRO A 52 2.88 17.43 14.52
N PHE A 53 2.65 16.90 13.32
CA PHE A 53 3.66 16.78 12.28
C PHE A 53 3.52 17.82 11.17
N ILE A 54 2.36 18.48 11.07
CA ILE A 54 2.08 19.46 10.01
C ILE A 54 2.58 20.84 10.45
N SER A 55 3.65 21.31 9.82
CA SER A 55 4.36 22.52 10.23
C SER A 55 3.91 23.81 9.53
N SER A 56 3.07 23.73 8.50
CA SER A 56 2.58 24.92 7.79
C SER A 56 1.25 24.69 7.10
N VAL A 57 0.47 25.77 6.94
CA VAL A 57 -0.81 25.82 6.22
C VAL A 57 -0.55 25.87 4.72
N SER A 58 -0.04 24.77 4.16
CA SER A 58 0.22 24.64 2.73
C SER A 58 0.11 23.17 2.31
N ALA A 59 -0.21 22.89 1.04
CA ALA A 59 -0.26 21.52 0.52
C ALA A 59 1.06 20.77 0.73
N GLN A 60 2.19 21.46 0.50
CA GLN A 60 3.53 20.92 0.75
C GLN A 60 3.76 20.65 2.24
N GLY A 61 3.36 21.57 3.12
CA GLY A 61 3.45 21.41 4.57
C GLY A 61 2.67 20.20 5.09
N ILE A 62 1.44 20.01 4.60
CA ILE A 62 0.61 18.84 4.88
C ILE A 62 1.29 17.57 4.38
N HIS A 63 1.72 17.51 3.11
CA HIS A 63 2.42 16.34 2.56
C HIS A 63 3.69 15.96 3.34
N GLN A 64 4.49 16.95 3.73
CA GLN A 64 5.68 16.72 4.56
C GLN A 64 5.29 16.22 5.95
N GLY A 65 4.26 16.80 6.57
CA GLY A 65 3.75 16.38 7.87
C GLY A 65 3.25 14.95 7.87
N LEU A 66 2.45 14.56 6.87
CA LEU A 66 2.01 13.16 6.70
C LEU A 66 3.19 12.20 6.54
N SER A 67 4.22 12.60 5.79
CA SER A 67 5.44 11.79 5.61
C SER A 67 6.21 11.61 6.92
N LYS A 68 6.32 12.69 7.71
CA LYS A 68 6.95 12.67 9.05
C LYS A 68 6.16 11.81 10.02
N ALA A 69 4.83 11.92 10.01
CA ALA A 69 3.94 11.10 10.84
C ALA A 69 4.10 9.61 10.54
N PHE A 70 4.13 9.22 9.26
CA PHE A 70 4.39 7.84 8.86
C PHE A 70 5.74 7.35 9.36
N ALA A 71 6.79 8.13 9.13
CA ALA A 71 8.14 7.77 9.55
C ALA A 71 8.24 7.62 11.07
N PHE A 72 7.56 8.48 11.84
CA PHE A 72 7.51 8.41 13.30
C PHE A 72 6.84 7.11 13.77
N GLU A 73 5.63 6.81 13.27
CA GLU A 73 4.91 5.61 13.68
C GLU A 73 5.58 4.31 13.19
N ARG A 74 6.13 4.31 11.98
CA ARG A 74 6.96 3.22 11.46
C ARG A 74 8.16 2.95 12.37
N ASN A 75 8.95 3.96 12.67
CA ASN A 75 10.14 3.81 13.52
C ASN A 75 9.77 3.29 14.91
N LYS A 76 8.68 3.80 15.48
CA LYS A 76 8.15 3.37 16.78
C LYS A 76 7.74 1.91 16.78
N ILE A 77 7.04 1.45 15.74
CA ILE A 77 6.64 0.05 15.60
C ILE A 77 7.87 -0.85 15.38
N ILE A 78 8.74 -0.52 14.42
CA ILE A 78 9.92 -1.33 14.08
C ILE A 78 10.86 -1.48 15.28
N ARG A 79 11.10 -0.41 16.06
CA ARG A 79 11.93 -0.47 17.27
C ARG A 79 11.37 -1.41 18.34
N GLY A 80 10.05 -1.58 18.39
CA GLY A 80 9.38 -2.51 19.29
C GLY A 80 9.43 -3.97 18.84
N LEU A 81 9.89 -4.26 17.62
CA LEU A 81 10.04 -5.62 17.11
C LEU A 81 11.41 -6.21 17.44
N LYS A 82 11.47 -7.53 17.58
CA LYS A 82 12.72 -8.28 17.64
C LYS A 82 13.61 -8.00 16.43
N LYS A 83 14.92 -7.89 16.62
CA LYS A 83 15.88 -7.58 15.54
C LYS A 83 15.74 -8.49 14.30
N SER A 84 15.51 -9.79 14.49
CA SER A 84 15.29 -10.76 13.39
C SER A 84 14.09 -10.42 12.51
N ASN A 85 13.11 -9.72 13.08
CA ASN A 85 11.83 -9.40 12.46
C ASN A 85 11.82 -7.99 11.85
N GLN A 86 12.79 -7.14 12.19
CA GLN A 86 12.84 -5.76 11.70
C GLN A 86 13.17 -5.68 10.21
N GLU A 87 13.96 -6.61 9.69
CA GLU A 87 14.50 -6.53 8.34
C GLU A 87 13.39 -6.48 7.28
N ILE A 88 12.39 -7.36 7.37
CA ILE A 88 11.28 -7.38 6.42
C ILE A 88 10.45 -6.09 6.46
N PHE A 89 10.34 -5.46 7.63
CA PHE A 89 9.64 -4.18 7.78
C PHE A 89 10.44 -3.06 7.14
N LYS A 90 11.76 -3.00 7.37
CA LYS A 90 12.62 -1.98 6.77
C LYS A 90 12.64 -2.13 5.25
N LEU A 91 12.74 -3.35 4.73
CA LEU A 91 12.67 -3.59 3.29
C LEU A 91 11.35 -3.07 2.72
N PHE A 92 10.21 -3.44 3.31
CA PHE A 92 8.90 -3.11 2.77
C PHE A 92 8.47 -1.63 2.96
N PHE A 93 8.80 -1.02 4.10
CA PHE A 93 8.32 0.31 4.49
C PHE A 93 9.39 1.41 4.43
N GLU A 94 10.64 1.08 4.13
CA GLU A 94 11.75 2.04 3.98
C GLU A 94 12.43 1.88 2.62
N LYS A 95 13.06 0.72 2.36
CA LYS A 95 13.84 0.49 1.14
C LYS A 95 12.96 0.66 -0.11
N LYS A 96 11.72 0.18 -0.09
CA LYS A 96 10.72 0.41 -1.16
C LYS A 96 10.70 1.86 -1.68
N TYR A 97 10.73 2.85 -0.78
CA TYR A 97 10.68 4.26 -1.15
C TYR A 97 12.04 4.76 -1.66
N ALA A 98 13.14 4.34 -1.03
CA ALA A 98 14.48 4.66 -1.50
C ALA A 98 14.75 4.12 -2.92
N LEU A 99 14.13 3.00 -3.31
CA LEU A 99 14.22 2.47 -4.67
C LEU A 99 13.51 3.36 -5.71
N LEU A 100 12.45 4.09 -5.32
CA LEU A 100 11.83 5.07 -6.22
C LEU A 100 12.77 6.24 -6.48
N ASP A 101 13.46 6.72 -5.44
CA ASP A 101 14.48 7.77 -5.56
C ASP A 101 15.66 7.30 -6.41
N GLU A 102 16.07 6.04 -6.25
CA GLU A 102 17.11 5.39 -7.05
C GLU A 102 16.71 5.35 -8.53
N LYS A 103 15.54 4.80 -8.86
CA LYS A 103 15.02 4.77 -10.24
C LYS A 103 14.94 6.17 -10.86
N THR A 104 14.55 7.18 -10.08
CA THR A 104 14.44 8.56 -10.59
C THR A 104 15.78 9.09 -11.12
N LYS A 105 16.92 8.65 -10.57
CA LYS A 105 18.26 9.04 -11.03
C LYS A 105 18.61 8.45 -12.40
N HIS A 106 18.04 7.30 -12.73
CA HIS A 106 18.32 6.55 -13.97
C HIS A 106 17.35 6.88 -15.11
N ILE A 107 16.35 7.75 -14.92
CA ILE A 107 15.34 8.12 -15.94
C ILE A 107 15.95 8.58 -17.27
N ARG A 108 17.14 9.20 -17.24
CA ARG A 108 17.79 9.78 -18.42
C ARG A 108 18.74 8.80 -19.14
N GLU A 109 18.84 7.56 -18.68
CA GLU A 109 19.65 6.53 -19.34
C GLU A 109 19.04 6.12 -20.69
N SER A 110 19.83 5.45 -21.54
CA SER A 110 19.35 5.01 -22.86
C SER A 110 18.28 3.91 -22.79
N ARG A 111 18.24 3.15 -21.69
CA ARG A 111 17.26 2.08 -21.41
C ARG A 111 16.93 2.03 -19.91
N PRO A 112 16.24 3.03 -19.36
CA PRO A 112 15.93 3.10 -17.93
C PRO A 112 15.08 1.90 -17.46
N GLU A 113 14.29 1.31 -18.35
CA GLU A 113 13.40 0.19 -18.06
C GLU A 113 14.15 -1.07 -17.62
N ASP A 114 15.28 -1.38 -18.28
CA ASP A 114 16.12 -2.53 -17.93
C ASP A 114 16.71 -2.36 -16.52
N THR A 115 17.21 -1.15 -16.23
CA THR A 115 17.71 -0.78 -14.90
C THR A 115 16.61 -0.88 -13.85
N PHE A 116 15.40 -0.37 -14.13
CA PHE A 116 14.26 -0.44 -13.19
C PHE A 116 13.84 -1.87 -12.91
N CYS A 117 13.79 -2.72 -13.94
CA CYS A 117 13.47 -4.14 -13.82
C CYS A 117 14.48 -4.87 -12.93
N ASN A 118 15.78 -4.58 -13.10
CA ASN A 118 16.83 -5.19 -12.27
C ASN A 118 16.73 -4.75 -10.80
N ILE A 119 16.52 -3.45 -10.56
CA ILE A 119 16.29 -2.93 -9.20
C ILE A 119 15.10 -3.63 -8.53
N ASP A 120 13.99 -3.80 -9.25
CA ASP A 120 12.81 -4.49 -8.73
C ASP A 120 13.07 -5.97 -8.43
N LYS A 121 13.76 -6.69 -9.34
CA LYS A 121 14.13 -8.10 -9.15
C LYS A 121 14.98 -8.29 -7.91
N GLU A 122 16.03 -7.48 -7.74
CA GLU A 122 16.91 -7.56 -6.56
C GLU A 122 16.13 -7.30 -5.27
N TYR A 123 15.27 -6.29 -5.26
CA TYR A 123 14.41 -5.97 -4.13
C TYR A 123 13.48 -7.13 -3.74
N ILE A 124 12.84 -7.78 -4.72
CA ILE A 124 11.95 -8.93 -4.48
C ILE A 124 12.74 -10.12 -3.90
N ILE A 125 13.96 -10.37 -4.39
CA ILE A 125 14.84 -11.42 -3.87
C ILE A 125 15.15 -11.15 -2.40
N LEU A 126 15.49 -9.91 -2.03
CA LEU A 126 15.77 -9.52 -0.65
C LEU A 126 14.53 -9.70 0.24
N LEU A 127 13.36 -9.26 -0.21
CA LEU A 127 12.10 -9.46 0.52
C LEU A 127 11.80 -10.94 0.75
N LYS A 128 11.93 -11.77 -0.30
CA LYS A 128 11.69 -13.22 -0.20
C LYS A 128 12.65 -13.86 0.80
N LYS A 129 13.94 -13.52 0.73
CA LYS A 129 14.96 -14.01 1.66
C LYS A 129 14.62 -13.62 3.10
N SER A 130 14.24 -12.36 3.33
CA SER A 130 13.87 -11.87 4.67
C SER A 130 12.62 -12.56 5.21
N LEU A 131 11.62 -12.83 4.37
CA LEU A 131 10.43 -13.57 4.79
C LEU A 131 10.77 -15.01 5.20
N LEU A 132 11.62 -15.70 4.43
CA LEU A 132 12.01 -17.09 4.72
C LEU A 132 12.82 -17.22 6.03
N GLN A 133 13.41 -16.12 6.52
CA GLN A 133 14.09 -16.08 7.81
C GLN A 133 13.11 -16.01 9.00
N LEU A 134 11.84 -15.65 8.77
CA LEU A 134 10.84 -15.66 9.83
C LEU A 134 10.43 -17.09 10.20
N PRO A 135 9.94 -17.33 11.43
CA PRO A 135 9.37 -18.63 11.80
C PRO A 135 8.25 -19.04 10.83
N PRO A 136 8.15 -20.32 10.39
CA PRO A 136 7.17 -20.76 9.39
C PRO A 136 5.71 -20.40 9.73
N LYS A 137 5.37 -20.37 11.03
CA LYS A 137 4.03 -19.98 11.52
C LYS A 137 3.68 -18.51 11.28
N GLU A 138 4.67 -17.64 11.09
CA GLU A 138 4.49 -16.20 10.84
C GLU A 138 4.51 -15.87 9.35
N GLN A 139 5.17 -16.71 8.54
CA GLN A 139 5.28 -16.53 7.10
C GLN A 139 3.91 -16.54 6.41
N GLY A 140 2.99 -17.42 6.84
CA GLY A 140 1.74 -17.66 6.13
C GLY A 140 0.86 -16.41 5.94
N GLN A 141 0.57 -15.69 7.02
CA GLN A 141 -0.23 -14.47 6.94
C GLN A 141 0.51 -13.32 6.26
N LEU A 142 1.81 -13.18 6.55
CA LEU A 142 2.60 -12.10 5.98
C LEU A 142 2.80 -12.28 4.45
N LYS A 143 2.97 -13.52 4.00
CA LYS A 143 2.96 -13.90 2.57
C LYS A 143 1.66 -13.51 1.90
N LYS A 144 0.51 -13.70 2.54
CA LYS A 144 -0.79 -13.27 1.99
C LYS A 144 -0.89 -11.75 1.87
N ILE A 145 -0.50 -11.01 2.91
CA ILE A 145 -0.49 -9.54 2.88
C ILE A 145 0.42 -9.03 1.76
N MET A 146 1.69 -9.45 1.75
CA MET A 146 2.66 -9.01 0.75
C MET A 146 2.26 -9.47 -0.66
N GLY A 147 1.80 -10.71 -0.79
CA GLY A 147 1.34 -11.25 -2.07
C GLY A 147 0.18 -10.46 -2.64
N SER A 148 -0.81 -10.10 -1.81
CA SER A 148 -1.95 -9.28 -2.26
C SER A 148 -1.54 -7.85 -2.63
N TYR A 149 -0.46 -7.32 -2.05
CA TYR A 149 0.13 -6.05 -2.47
C TYR A 149 0.78 -6.18 -3.86
N PHE A 150 1.49 -7.26 -4.13
CA PHE A 150 2.09 -7.50 -5.45
C PHE A 150 1.04 -7.86 -6.51
N ASP A 151 -0.04 -8.56 -6.15
CA ASP A 151 -1.23 -8.73 -7.00
C ASP A 151 -1.75 -7.36 -7.45
N LEU A 152 -1.90 -6.42 -6.51
CA LEU A 152 -2.32 -5.06 -6.80
C LEU A 152 -1.36 -4.39 -7.78
N LEU A 153 -0.05 -4.40 -7.52
CA LEU A 153 0.94 -3.79 -8.40
C LEU A 153 0.93 -4.39 -9.81
N ASN A 154 0.84 -5.72 -9.93
CA ASN A 154 0.78 -6.41 -11.21
C ASN A 154 -0.45 -6.05 -12.01
N LEU A 155 -1.62 -5.99 -11.37
CA LEU A 155 -2.85 -5.59 -12.04
C LEU A 155 -2.81 -4.12 -12.47
N TYR A 156 -2.20 -3.22 -11.68
CA TYR A 156 -1.93 -1.84 -12.11
C TYR A 156 -1.00 -1.79 -13.32
N ASN A 157 0.10 -2.53 -13.29
CA ASN A 157 1.05 -2.60 -14.40
C ASN A 157 0.38 -3.18 -15.65
N LEU A 158 -0.53 -4.13 -15.49
CA LEU A 158 -1.29 -4.71 -16.59
C LEU A 158 -2.20 -3.67 -17.21
N VAL A 159 -3.03 -2.99 -16.43
CA VAL A 159 -3.90 -1.93 -16.97
C VAL A 159 -3.06 -0.83 -17.62
N LYS A 160 -2.01 -0.36 -16.95
CA LYS A 160 -1.16 0.72 -17.44
C LYS A 160 -0.44 0.35 -18.74
N PHE A 161 0.39 -0.69 -18.71
CA PHE A 161 1.26 -1.01 -19.85
C PHE A 161 0.50 -1.72 -20.95
N ARG A 162 -0.39 -2.66 -20.62
CA ARG A 162 -1.09 -3.45 -21.63
C ARG A 162 -2.31 -2.74 -22.20
N LEU A 163 -3.17 -2.19 -21.35
CA LEU A 163 -4.47 -1.65 -21.80
C LEU A 163 -4.42 -0.16 -22.18
N LEU A 164 -3.59 0.64 -21.50
CA LEU A 164 -3.47 2.07 -21.80
C LEU A 164 -2.34 2.36 -22.79
N TYR A 165 -1.16 1.76 -22.60
CA TYR A 165 0.02 2.04 -23.42
C TYR A 165 0.28 1.03 -24.54
N ASN A 166 -0.53 -0.03 -24.64
CA ASN A 166 -0.43 -1.06 -25.68
C ASN A 166 0.95 -1.72 -25.82
N HIS A 167 1.70 -1.85 -24.73
CA HIS A 167 2.95 -2.62 -24.71
C HIS A 167 2.71 -4.09 -25.11
N SER A 168 3.77 -4.75 -25.57
CA SER A 168 3.73 -6.18 -25.87
C SER A 168 3.50 -7.01 -24.60
N ILE A 169 3.16 -8.28 -24.76
CA ILE A 169 2.98 -9.20 -23.63
C ILE A 169 4.33 -9.41 -22.93
N GLU A 170 5.39 -9.56 -23.71
CA GLU A 170 6.76 -9.79 -23.24
C GLU A 170 7.27 -8.58 -22.44
N GLU A 171 7.07 -7.38 -22.97
CA GLU A 171 7.41 -6.13 -22.29
C GLU A 171 6.60 -6.00 -21.00
N THR A 172 5.29 -6.21 -21.06
CA THR A 172 4.40 -6.11 -19.89
C THR A 172 4.82 -7.08 -18.79
N LEU A 173 5.11 -8.34 -19.14
CA LEU A 173 5.55 -9.37 -18.20
C LEU A 173 6.91 -9.05 -17.57
N SER A 174 7.79 -8.32 -18.27
CA SER A 174 9.08 -7.90 -17.71
C SER A 174 8.93 -6.95 -16.50
N TYR A 175 7.80 -6.25 -16.38
CA TYR A 175 7.46 -5.37 -15.25
C TYR A 175 6.64 -6.06 -14.15
N MET A 176 6.37 -7.36 -14.27
CA MET A 176 5.54 -8.07 -13.31
C MET A 176 6.37 -8.68 -12.17
N PHE A 177 5.79 -8.66 -10.98
CA PHE A 177 6.35 -9.20 -9.76
C PHE A 177 5.95 -10.69 -9.60
N PRO A 178 6.90 -11.62 -9.40
CA PRO A 178 6.58 -13.05 -9.23
C PRO A 178 6.08 -13.43 -7.83
N TYR A 179 6.09 -12.50 -6.87
CA TYR A 179 5.76 -12.76 -5.46
C TYR A 179 4.31 -12.40 -5.11
N THR A 180 3.37 -13.03 -5.79
CA THR A 180 1.92 -12.78 -5.75
C THR A 180 1.20 -13.68 -4.74
N HIS A 181 -0.04 -13.30 -4.39
CA HIS A 181 -0.91 -14.17 -3.61
C HIS A 181 -1.72 -15.10 -4.51
N ASN A 182 -2.30 -14.56 -5.58
CA ASN A 182 -3.24 -15.30 -6.44
C ASN A 182 -2.73 -15.58 -7.85
N PHE A 183 -1.57 -15.07 -8.26
CA PHE A 183 -1.17 -15.07 -9.68
C PHE A 183 0.24 -15.61 -9.92
N ASN A 184 0.40 -16.84 -10.36
CA ASN A 184 1.68 -17.26 -10.93
C ASN A 184 1.96 -16.57 -12.28
N ILE A 185 3.16 -16.78 -12.82
CA ILE A 185 3.58 -16.12 -14.07
C ILE A 185 2.72 -16.53 -15.27
N ASP A 186 2.24 -17.77 -15.30
CA ASP A 186 1.37 -18.28 -16.37
C ASP A 186 0.00 -17.60 -16.32
N GLU A 187 -0.55 -17.43 -15.11
CA GLU A 187 -1.79 -16.69 -14.89
C GLU A 187 -1.64 -15.22 -15.31
N LEU A 188 -0.55 -14.56 -14.94
CA LEU A 188 -0.26 -13.18 -15.38
C LEU A 188 -0.14 -13.09 -16.91
N SER A 189 0.51 -14.06 -17.53
CA SER A 189 0.61 -14.15 -19.00
C SER A 189 -0.77 -14.25 -19.63
N LEU A 190 -1.66 -15.11 -19.11
CA LEU A 190 -3.04 -15.22 -19.57
C LEU A 190 -3.81 -13.89 -19.43
N LEU A 191 -3.58 -13.14 -18.34
CA LEU A 191 -4.21 -11.83 -18.16
C LEU A 191 -3.69 -10.78 -19.15
N CYS A 192 -2.41 -10.86 -19.56
CA CYS A 192 -1.84 -9.94 -20.55
C CYS A 192 -2.45 -10.09 -21.95
N HIS A 193 -3.12 -11.21 -22.24
CA HIS A 193 -3.84 -11.40 -23.50
C HIS A 193 -5.18 -10.65 -23.56
N LEU A 194 -5.70 -10.19 -22.41
CA LEU A 194 -6.95 -9.44 -22.34
C LEU A 194 -6.76 -8.07 -23.01
N LYS A 195 -7.76 -7.65 -23.79
CA LYS A 195 -7.69 -6.43 -24.61
C LYS A 195 -8.51 -5.27 -24.07
N SER A 196 -9.22 -5.47 -22.96
CA SER A 196 -10.08 -4.44 -22.38
C SER A 196 -10.25 -4.59 -20.88
N LEU A 197 -10.56 -3.46 -20.24
CA LEU A 197 -10.85 -3.41 -18.81
C LEU A 197 -12.07 -4.27 -18.43
N LYS A 198 -13.09 -4.33 -19.30
CA LYS A 198 -14.28 -5.17 -19.11
C LYS A 198 -13.94 -6.67 -19.06
N GLN A 199 -13.07 -7.14 -19.96
CA GLN A 199 -12.60 -8.53 -19.95
C GLN A 199 -11.80 -8.84 -18.68
N LEU A 200 -10.94 -7.92 -18.26
CA LEU A 200 -10.20 -8.03 -17.01
C LEU A 200 -11.16 -8.10 -15.81
N SER A 201 -12.18 -7.23 -15.75
CA SER A 201 -13.16 -7.24 -14.67
C SER A 201 -13.87 -8.57 -14.52
N ILE A 202 -14.32 -9.16 -15.64
CA ILE A 202 -15.02 -10.46 -15.59
C ILE A 202 -14.08 -11.55 -15.07
N LYS A 203 -12.82 -11.56 -15.55
CA LYS A 203 -11.83 -12.56 -15.13
C LYS A 203 -11.42 -12.40 -13.67
N MET A 204 -11.39 -11.17 -13.15
CA MET A 204 -10.94 -10.84 -11.80
C MET A 204 -12.05 -10.88 -10.74
N GLU A 205 -13.32 -10.87 -11.12
CA GLU A 205 -14.45 -10.92 -10.17
C GLU A 205 -14.36 -12.07 -9.16
N PRO A 206 -14.02 -13.33 -9.52
CA PRO A 206 -13.91 -14.41 -8.54
C PRO A 206 -12.83 -14.20 -7.48
N ILE A 207 -11.80 -13.40 -7.80
CA ILE A 207 -10.65 -13.15 -6.92
C ILE A 207 -10.87 -11.89 -6.09
N LEU A 208 -11.33 -10.81 -6.72
CA LEU A 208 -11.53 -9.51 -6.09
C LEU A 208 -12.89 -9.40 -5.38
N GLY A 209 -13.84 -10.26 -5.74
CA GLY A 209 -15.20 -10.32 -5.18
C GLY A 209 -16.17 -9.27 -5.71
N LYS A 210 -15.73 -8.37 -6.60
CA LYS A 210 -16.55 -7.34 -7.25
C LYS A 210 -16.07 -7.07 -8.68
N ARG A 211 -16.99 -6.63 -9.53
CA ARG A 211 -16.68 -6.10 -10.87
C ARG A 211 -16.31 -4.62 -10.81
N PHE A 212 -15.66 -4.18 -11.88
CA PHE A 212 -15.33 -2.78 -12.16
C PHE A 212 -15.56 -2.50 -13.65
N ASP A 213 -15.91 -1.27 -13.95
CA ASP A 213 -16.29 -0.77 -15.27
C ASP A 213 -15.44 0.43 -15.73
N SER A 214 -14.77 1.09 -14.79
CA SER A 214 -13.92 2.25 -15.01
C SER A 214 -12.57 2.07 -14.32
N TYR A 215 -11.62 2.95 -14.62
CA TYR A 215 -10.33 2.93 -13.94
C TYR A 215 -10.47 3.24 -12.45
N GLU A 216 -11.37 4.14 -12.08
CA GLU A 216 -11.68 4.53 -10.71
C GLU A 216 -12.27 3.36 -9.92
N SER A 217 -13.28 2.68 -10.48
CA SER A 217 -13.88 1.50 -9.84
C SER A 217 -12.89 0.34 -9.79
N PHE A 218 -12.00 0.19 -10.79
CA PHE A 218 -10.88 -0.75 -10.74
C PHE A 218 -9.99 -0.48 -9.53
N ARG A 219 -9.52 0.76 -9.35
CA ARG A 219 -8.66 1.13 -8.21
C ARG A 219 -9.32 0.81 -6.89
N SER A 220 -10.58 1.23 -6.71
CA SER A 220 -11.35 0.99 -5.49
C SER A 220 -11.49 -0.51 -5.18
N VAL A 221 -11.83 -1.33 -6.17
CA VAL A 221 -12.00 -2.78 -6.01
C VAL A 221 -10.68 -3.47 -5.63
N LEU A 222 -9.55 -3.07 -6.24
CA LEU A 222 -8.24 -3.64 -5.90
C LEU A 222 -7.82 -3.32 -4.47
N TYR A 223 -7.98 -2.07 -4.06
CA TYR A 223 -7.65 -1.66 -2.69
C TYR A 223 -8.58 -2.30 -1.67
N ALA A 224 -9.88 -2.44 -1.96
CA ALA A 224 -10.81 -3.18 -1.10
C ALA A 224 -10.40 -4.65 -0.92
N TYR A 225 -9.97 -5.32 -2.00
CA TYR A 225 -9.40 -6.68 -1.94
C TYR A 225 -8.16 -6.73 -1.04
N HIS A 226 -7.19 -5.82 -1.23
CA HIS A 226 -5.98 -5.80 -0.41
C HIS A 226 -6.28 -5.47 1.06
N LYS A 227 -7.16 -4.49 1.31
CA LYS A 227 -7.64 -4.10 2.65
C LYS A 227 -8.32 -5.27 3.36
N LYS A 228 -9.09 -6.10 2.65
CA LYS A 228 -9.66 -7.34 3.22
C LYS A 228 -8.57 -8.29 3.74
N GLN A 229 -7.45 -8.44 3.01
CA GLN A 229 -6.32 -9.26 3.49
C GLN A 229 -5.63 -8.63 4.71
N LEU A 230 -5.49 -7.30 4.73
CA LEU A 230 -4.97 -6.57 5.88
C LEU A 230 -5.86 -6.73 7.10
N LEU A 231 -7.18 -6.66 6.95
CA LEU A 231 -8.13 -6.76 8.06
C LEU A 231 -8.27 -8.19 8.60
N ALA A 232 -8.07 -9.21 7.77
CA ALA A 232 -8.16 -10.62 8.16
C ALA A 232 -7.16 -11.03 9.25
N VAL A 233 -6.03 -10.34 9.41
CA VAL A 233 -5.06 -10.70 10.47
C VAL A 233 -5.53 -10.31 11.86
N TRP A 234 -6.49 -9.40 11.96
CA TRP A 234 -6.95 -8.86 13.24
C TRP A 234 -8.01 -9.73 13.93
N SER A 235 -8.67 -10.61 13.17
CA SER A 235 -9.57 -11.65 13.70
C SER A 235 -8.86 -12.99 13.93
N SER A 236 -7.57 -13.07 13.57
CA SER A 236 -6.75 -14.26 13.72
C SER A 236 -6.02 -14.28 15.08
N TYR A 237 -5.00 -15.15 15.21
CA TYR A 237 -4.19 -15.25 16.43
C TYR A 237 -3.58 -13.88 16.84
N PRO A 238 -3.83 -13.38 18.06
CA PRO A 238 -3.54 -12.00 18.46
C PRO A 238 -2.06 -11.71 18.71
N PHE A 239 -1.18 -12.72 18.73
CA PHE A 239 0.27 -12.55 18.95
C PHE A 239 1.05 -12.91 17.69
N SER A 240 0.95 -12.03 16.69
CA SER A 240 1.56 -12.19 15.37
C SER A 240 2.25 -10.90 14.92
N ILE A 241 3.39 -11.05 14.25
CA ILE A 241 4.10 -9.99 13.53
C ILE A 241 3.25 -9.39 12.37
N SER A 242 2.27 -10.14 11.87
CA SER A 242 1.40 -9.66 10.79
C SER A 242 0.50 -8.51 11.22
N ILE A 243 0.21 -8.36 12.53
CA ILE A 243 -0.58 -7.24 13.06
C ILE A 243 0.13 -5.90 12.86
N PRO A 244 1.37 -5.68 13.37
CA PRO A 244 2.09 -4.43 13.12
C PRO A 244 2.36 -4.18 11.64
N PHE A 245 2.59 -5.23 10.85
CA PHE A 245 2.77 -5.08 9.40
C PHE A 245 1.49 -4.58 8.72
N SER A 246 0.36 -5.20 9.05
CA SER A 246 -0.96 -4.81 8.54
C SER A 246 -1.30 -3.37 8.92
N LEU A 247 -1.07 -2.98 10.17
CA LEU A 247 -1.29 -1.62 10.63
C LEU A 247 -0.48 -0.59 9.84
N LEU A 248 0.83 -0.81 9.67
CA LEU A 248 1.66 0.13 8.92
C LEU A 248 1.18 0.27 7.47
N ARG A 249 0.73 -0.83 6.86
CA ARG A 249 0.17 -0.76 5.52
C ARG A 249 -1.16 -0.02 5.47
N LEU A 250 -2.03 -0.17 6.47
CA LEU A 250 -3.26 0.61 6.60
C LEU A 250 -2.96 2.11 6.74
N ILE A 251 -1.97 2.49 7.54
CA ILE A 251 -1.51 3.88 7.68
C ILE A 251 -0.96 4.41 6.35
N GLU A 252 -0.21 3.62 5.57
CA GLU A 252 0.24 4.04 4.23
C GLU A 252 -0.93 4.32 3.28
N ILE A 253 -2.00 3.54 3.36
CA ILE A 253 -3.21 3.74 2.55
C ILE A 253 -3.92 5.04 2.97
N GLU A 254 -4.16 5.22 4.27
CA GLU A 254 -4.76 6.44 4.82
C GLU A 254 -3.97 7.70 4.44
N ILE A 255 -2.64 7.65 4.53
CA ILE A 255 -1.78 8.76 4.11
C ILE A 255 -1.86 9.01 2.61
N SER A 256 -2.00 7.96 1.80
CA SER A 256 -2.22 8.11 0.37
C SER A 256 -3.54 8.84 0.10
N ASP A 257 -4.60 8.52 0.82
CA ASP A 257 -5.90 9.19 0.68
C ASP A 257 -5.84 10.64 1.11
N LEU A 258 -5.21 10.93 2.26
CA LEU A 258 -5.01 12.31 2.72
C LEU A 258 -4.18 13.15 1.74
N ARG A 259 -3.18 12.53 1.08
CA ARG A 259 -2.44 13.20 0.01
C ARG A 259 -3.32 13.47 -1.22
N SER A 260 -4.15 12.52 -1.63
CA SER A 260 -5.12 12.73 -2.72
C SER A 260 -6.09 13.86 -2.39
N ILE A 261 -6.62 13.90 -1.16
CA ILE A 261 -7.50 14.98 -0.67
C ILE A 261 -6.76 16.32 -0.70
N THR A 262 -5.54 16.37 -0.16
CA THR A 262 -4.75 17.61 -0.13
C THR A 262 -4.48 18.13 -1.54
N ALA A 263 -4.13 17.24 -2.48
CA ALA A 263 -3.94 17.61 -3.87
C ALA A 263 -5.24 18.13 -4.50
N GLY A 264 -6.34 17.40 -4.30
CA GLY A 264 -7.68 17.77 -4.77
C GLY A 264 -8.11 19.16 -4.32
N VAL A 265 -8.03 19.42 -3.01
CA VAL A 265 -8.37 20.73 -2.42
C VAL A 265 -7.41 21.82 -2.91
N SER A 266 -6.11 21.52 -3.08
CA SER A 266 -5.15 22.51 -3.57
C SER A 266 -5.38 22.95 -5.03
N PHE A 267 -5.97 22.06 -5.84
CA PHE A 267 -6.28 22.30 -7.24
C PHE A 267 -7.76 22.66 -7.49
N ASP A 268 -8.53 22.92 -6.42
CA ASP A 268 -9.96 23.25 -6.50
C ASP A 268 -10.79 22.19 -7.25
N ILE A 269 -10.42 20.91 -7.07
CA ILE A 269 -11.13 19.77 -7.66
C ILE A 269 -12.46 19.56 -6.92
N ASN A 270 -13.51 19.22 -7.66
CA ASN A 270 -14.82 18.95 -7.07
C ASN A 270 -14.75 17.79 -6.05
N LYS A 271 -15.44 17.95 -4.91
CA LYS A 271 -15.54 16.92 -3.85
C LYS A 271 -15.80 15.50 -4.38
N ASN A 272 -16.72 15.33 -5.34
CA ASN A 272 -17.07 14.01 -5.85
C ASN A 272 -15.89 13.35 -6.58
N GLU A 273 -15.08 14.13 -7.30
CA GLU A 273 -13.87 13.65 -7.95
C GLU A 273 -12.78 13.34 -6.91
N ILE A 274 -12.61 14.18 -5.88
CA ILE A 274 -11.69 13.90 -4.77
C ILE A 274 -12.05 12.57 -4.09
N ILE A 275 -13.34 12.32 -3.85
CA ILE A 275 -13.83 11.07 -3.25
C ILE A 275 -13.50 9.86 -4.13
N GLN A 276 -13.55 9.99 -5.45
CA GLN A 276 -13.16 8.91 -6.38
C GLN A 276 -11.64 8.60 -6.34
N MET A 277 -10.81 9.54 -5.88
CA MET A 277 -9.37 9.34 -5.72
C MET A 277 -9.00 8.59 -4.43
N ILE A 278 -9.92 8.53 -3.45
CA ILE A 278 -9.75 7.85 -2.17
C ILE A 278 -9.94 6.34 -2.37
N VAL A 279 -9.04 5.54 -1.81
CA VAL A 279 -9.02 4.09 -1.97
C VAL A 279 -9.07 3.32 -0.65
N GLY A 280 -8.81 3.98 0.49
CA GLY A 280 -8.83 3.39 1.83
C GLY A 280 -10.19 3.35 2.51
N GLY A 281 -11.28 3.74 1.82
CA GLY A 281 -12.67 3.58 2.27
C GLY A 281 -13.04 2.16 2.67
#